data_AF-A0A8T5UF97-F1
#
_entry.id   AF-A0A8T5UF97-F1
#
_cell.length_a   1.000
_cell.length_b   1.000
_cell.length_c   1.000
_cell.angle_alpha   90.00
_cell.angle_beta   90.00
_cell.angle_gamma   90.00
#
_symmetry.space_group_name_H-M   'P 1'
#
loop_
_entity.id
_entity.type
_entity.pdbx_description
1 polymer ?
#
loop_
_entity_poly.entity_id
_entity_poly.type
_entity_poly.pdbx_seq_one_letter_code
_entity_poly.pdbx_strand_id
1 'polypeptide(L)'
;MLIEHNELFSKSIPLIASENITSPAVDEACNSDFSHRYAEGWVGQRVYAGCKYIDMVEDICMELAKKYFKCVHADVRPISGVVANLAMYNAFTSANNGKMLIMPIPKGGHISHAPKFTKSGMAIYGT
;
A
#
# COMPACT_ATOMS: atom_id res chain seq x y z
N MET A 1 -20.79 10.99 14.38
CA MET A 1 -20.05 10.73 13.13
C MET A 1 -19.40 9.35 13.07
N LEU A 2 -18.31 9.04 13.79
CA LEU A 2 -17.62 7.74 13.65
C LEU A 2 -18.50 6.53 14.05
N ILE A 3 -19.23 6.66 15.15
CA ILE A 3 -20.18 5.63 15.61
C ILE A 3 -21.29 5.43 14.58
N GLU A 4 -21.86 6.52 14.06
CA GLU A 4 -22.92 6.47 13.04
C GLU A 4 -22.43 5.82 11.73
N HIS A 5 -21.18 6.06 11.34
CA HIS A 5 -20.54 5.39 10.20
C HIS A 5 -20.47 3.87 10.42
N ASN A 6 -19.98 3.42 11.58
CA ASN A 6 -19.92 2.00 11.90
C ASN A 6 -21.31 1.36 11.95
N GLU A 7 -22.29 2.06 12.52
CA GLU A 7 -23.68 1.59 12.56
C GLU A 7 -24.28 1.44 11.16
N LEU A 8 -24.01 2.38 10.25
CA LEU A 8 -24.46 2.31 8.86
C LEU A 8 -23.98 1.02 8.19
N PHE A 9 -22.69 0.73 8.26
CA PHE A 9 -22.11 -0.47 7.63
C PHE A 9 -22.54 -1.77 8.33
N SER A 10 -22.73 -1.76 9.66
CA SER A 10 -23.23 -2.93 10.40
C SER A 10 -24.65 -3.36 9.98
N LYS A 11 -25.45 -2.42 9.45
CA LYS A 11 -26.83 -2.63 9.01
C LYS A 11 -26.96 -2.75 7.48
N SER A 12 -25.83 -2.75 6.76
CA SER A 12 -25.79 -2.76 5.30
C SER A 12 -25.28 -4.08 4.74
N ILE A 13 -25.57 -4.33 3.46
CA ILE A 13 -24.92 -5.39 2.68
C ILE A 13 -23.88 -4.71 1.77
N PRO A 14 -22.57 -4.80 2.07
CA PRO A 14 -21.55 -4.16 1.25
C PRO A 14 -21.41 -4.90 -0.08
N LEU A 15 -21.53 -4.16 -1.19
CA LEU A 15 -21.44 -4.70 -2.56
C LEU A 15 -20.27 -4.12 -3.36
N ILE A 16 -19.46 -3.26 -2.74
CA ILE A 16 -18.25 -2.71 -3.36
C ILE A 16 -17.14 -3.77 -3.26
N ALA A 17 -16.67 -4.26 -4.41
CA ALA A 17 -15.74 -5.39 -4.49
C ALA A 17 -14.38 -5.15 -3.79
N SER A 18 -13.98 -3.89 -3.60
CA SER A 18 -12.71 -3.51 -2.98
C SER A 18 -12.82 -3.20 -1.48
N GLU A 19 -14.03 -3.20 -0.92
CA GLU A 19 -14.25 -2.90 0.49
C GLU A 19 -14.23 -4.16 1.34
N ASN A 20 -13.76 -4.03 2.58
CA ASN A 20 -13.78 -5.11 3.56
C ASN A 20 -13.72 -4.53 4.99
N ILE A 21 -14.07 -5.36 5.98
CA ILE A 21 -13.96 -5.01 7.40
C ILE A 21 -12.76 -5.74 8.00
N THR A 22 -11.88 -5.00 8.67
CA THR A 22 -10.71 -5.54 9.36
C THR A 22 -11.09 -6.36 10.59
N SER A 23 -10.21 -7.26 11.02
CA SER A 23 -10.44 -8.02 12.25
C SER A 23 -10.12 -7.17 13.48
N PRO A 24 -10.71 -7.46 14.66
CA PRO A 24 -10.41 -6.71 15.88
C PRO A 24 -8.92 -6.66 16.25
N ALA A 25 -8.16 -7.71 15.91
CA ALA A 25 -6.72 -7.76 16.15
C ALA A 25 -5.93 -6.79 15.24
N VAL A 26 -6.39 -6.57 14.01
CA VAL A 26 -5.81 -5.56 13.11
C VAL A 26 -6.12 -4.16 13.65
N ASP A 27 -7.34 -3.92 14.10
CA ASP A 27 -7.73 -2.63 14.68
C ASP A 27 -6.92 -2.30 15.94
N GLU A 28 -6.68 -3.29 16.82
CA GLU A 28 -5.84 -3.12 18.01
C GLU A 28 -4.41 -2.72 17.62
N ALA A 29 -3.81 -3.39 16.63
CA ALA A 29 -2.47 -3.07 16.15
C ALA A 29 -2.40 -1.67 15.52
N CYS A 30 -3.37 -1.31 14.68
CA CYS A 30 -3.43 0.00 14.02
C CYS A 30 -3.68 1.17 14.99
N ASN A 31 -4.39 0.94 16.09
CA ASN A 31 -4.63 1.96 17.12
C ASN A 31 -3.50 2.08 18.15
N SER A 32 -2.45 1.27 18.02
CA SER A 32 -1.28 1.37 18.87
C SER A 32 -0.40 2.57 18.51
N ASP A 33 0.53 2.88 19.40
CA ASP A 33 1.49 3.97 19.23
C ASP A 33 2.55 3.71 18.15
N PHE A 34 2.53 2.56 17.46
CA PHE A 34 3.44 2.26 16.36
C PHE A 34 3.39 3.31 15.24
N SER A 35 2.22 3.89 14.96
CA SER A 35 2.03 4.93 13.94
C SER A 35 2.70 6.27 14.28
N HIS A 36 3.13 6.46 15.52
CA HIS A 36 3.79 7.69 15.98
C HIS A 36 5.32 7.59 16.04
N ARG A 37 5.89 6.46 15.60
CA ARG A 37 7.34 6.18 15.68
C ARG A 37 8.01 6.29 14.31
N TYR A 38 9.18 6.90 14.30
CA TYR A 38 10.04 6.94 13.12
C TYR A 38 10.98 5.73 13.10
N ALA A 39 10.98 4.99 11.99
CA ALA A 39 11.83 3.82 11.78
C ALA A 39 12.43 3.80 10.37
N GLU A 40 13.01 4.93 9.96
CA GLU A 40 13.67 5.06 8.66
C GLU A 40 14.83 4.08 8.50
N GLY A 41 14.94 3.49 7.30
CA GLY A 41 15.96 2.52 6.95
C GLY A 41 15.41 1.10 6.80
N TRP A 42 16.32 0.13 6.91
CA TRP A 42 15.98 -1.30 6.91
C TRP A 42 16.11 -1.86 8.32
N VAL A 43 15.53 -3.04 8.54
CA VAL A 43 15.73 -3.81 9.78
C VAL A 43 17.23 -3.96 10.07
N GLY A 44 17.65 -3.63 11.30
CA GLY A 44 19.05 -3.63 11.71
C GLY A 44 19.92 -2.49 11.14
N GLN A 45 19.37 -1.63 10.28
CA GLN A 45 20.04 -0.49 9.65
C GLN A 45 19.20 0.78 9.77
N ARG A 46 18.71 1.05 10.98
CA ARG A 46 17.83 2.19 11.24
C ARG A 46 18.62 3.48 11.44
N VAL A 47 18.05 4.58 10.96
CA VAL A 47 18.57 5.93 11.18
C VAL A 47 18.32 6.37 12.64
N TYR A 48 17.20 5.93 13.22
CA TYR A 48 16.78 6.27 14.58
C TYR A 48 16.95 5.11 15.56
N ALA A 49 17.24 5.45 16.81
CA ALA A 49 17.28 4.49 17.93
C ALA A 49 15.87 4.08 18.38
N GLY A 50 15.78 2.98 19.13
CA GLY A 50 14.53 2.53 19.76
C GLY A 50 13.61 1.69 18.86
N CYS A 51 14.07 1.25 17.69
CA CYS A 51 13.27 0.50 16.71
C CYS A 51 13.10 -0.99 17.01
N LYS A 52 13.51 -1.49 18.19
CA LYS A 52 13.55 -2.93 18.52
C LYS A 52 12.26 -3.68 18.13
N TYR A 53 11.10 -3.18 18.55
CA TYR A 53 9.83 -3.85 18.29
C TYR A 53 9.30 -3.60 16.87
N ILE A 54 9.68 -2.47 16.25
CA ILE A 54 9.33 -2.18 14.84
C ILE A 54 10.07 -3.14 13.92
N ASP A 55 11.36 -3.36 14.18
CA ASP A 55 12.19 -4.33 13.46
C ASP A 55 11.59 -5.74 13.55
N MET A 56 11.20 -6.17 14.75
CA MET A 56 10.54 -7.46 14.94
C MET A 56 9.24 -7.58 14.14
N VAL A 57 8.41 -6.55 14.12
CA VAL A 57 7.14 -6.56 13.36
C VAL A 57 7.41 -6.56 11.86
N GLU A 58 8.33 -5.73 11.37
CA GLU A 58 8.67 -5.64 9.95
C GLU A 58 9.23 -6.98 9.43
N ASP A 59 10.12 -7.63 10.19
CA ASP A 59 10.64 -8.96 9.86
C ASP A 59 9.54 -10.02 9.80
N ILE A 60 8.66 -10.08 10.80
CA ILE A 60 7.54 -11.03 10.83
C ILE A 60 6.64 -10.81 9.61
N CYS A 61 6.30 -9.57 9.29
CA CYS A 61 5.48 -9.22 8.13
C CYS A 61 6.14 -9.65 6.81
N MET A 62 7.44 -9.39 6.64
CA MET A 62 8.17 -9.81 5.44
C MET A 62 8.23 -11.33 5.30
N GLU A 63 8.50 -12.07 6.38
CA GLU A 63 8.51 -13.54 6.36
C GLU A 63 7.13 -14.13 6.04
N LEU A 64 6.07 -13.59 6.64
CA LEU A 64 4.70 -14.02 6.37
C LEU A 64 4.31 -13.74 4.92
N ALA A 65 4.63 -12.56 4.39
CA ALA A 65 4.36 -12.21 3.00
C ALA A 65 5.10 -13.16 2.04
N LYS A 66 6.40 -13.40 2.27
CA LYS A 66 7.20 -14.35 1.48
C LYS A 66 6.59 -15.75 1.50
N LYS A 67 6.20 -16.23 2.68
CA LYS A 67 5.58 -17.57 2.83
C LYS A 67 4.22 -17.65 2.13
N TYR A 68 3.38 -16.63 2.29
CA TYR A 68 2.02 -16.62 1.74
C TYR A 68 2.01 -16.51 0.21
N PHE A 69 2.76 -15.56 -0.33
CA PHE A 69 2.86 -15.33 -1.78
C PHE A 69 3.89 -16.21 -2.49
N LYS A 70 4.64 -17.03 -1.74
CA LYS A 70 5.70 -17.92 -2.25
C LYS A 70 6.75 -17.16 -3.07
N CYS A 71 7.20 -16.02 -2.56
CA CYS A 71 8.21 -15.18 -3.21
C CYS A 71 9.53 -15.15 -2.43
N VAL A 72 10.61 -14.79 -3.13
CA VAL A 72 11.96 -14.70 -2.56
C VAL A 72 12.19 -13.38 -1.80
N HIS A 73 11.40 -12.35 -2.11
CA HIS A 73 11.52 -11.02 -1.53
C HIS A 73 10.13 -10.39 -1.39
N ALA A 74 9.93 -9.67 -0.29
CA ALA A 74 8.73 -8.87 -0.03
C ALA A 74 9.15 -7.57 0.66
N ASP A 75 8.61 -6.45 0.20
CA ASP A 75 8.71 -5.16 0.87
C ASP A 75 7.33 -4.78 1.40
N VAL A 76 7.25 -4.57 2.71
CA VAL A 76 5.98 -4.31 3.43
C VAL A 76 5.81 -2.84 3.82
N ARG A 77 6.75 -1.97 3.41
CA ARG A 77 6.76 -0.54 3.78
C ARG A 77 5.89 0.37 2.91
N PRO A 78 5.53 0.04 1.64
CA PRO A 78 4.61 0.90 0.88
C PRO A 78 3.26 1.07 1.60
N ILE A 79 2.92 2.32 1.91
CA ILE A 79 1.73 2.66 2.71
C ILE A 79 0.39 2.49 1.97
N SER A 80 0.43 2.29 0.65
CA SER A 80 -0.75 2.02 -0.16
C SER A 80 -0.36 1.35 -1.49
N GLY A 81 -1.34 0.78 -2.20
CA GLY A 81 -1.10 0.18 -3.51
C GLY A 81 -0.57 1.15 -4.57
N VAL A 82 -0.98 2.43 -4.51
CA VAL A 82 -0.48 3.46 -5.44
C VAL A 82 1.00 3.75 -5.18
N VAL A 83 1.41 3.85 -3.91
CA VAL A 83 2.81 4.08 -3.53
C VAL A 83 3.68 2.88 -3.91
N ALA A 84 3.19 1.65 -3.72
CA ALA A 84 3.89 0.44 -4.15
C ALA A 84 4.13 0.43 -5.67
N ASN A 85 3.10 0.76 -6.46
CA ASN A 85 3.22 0.88 -7.91
C ASN A 85 4.24 1.95 -8.31
N LEU A 86 4.20 3.13 -7.69
CA LEU A 86 5.13 4.22 -7.98
C LEU A 86 6.58 3.82 -7.69
N ALA A 87 6.83 3.13 -6.57
CA ALA A 87 8.16 2.62 -6.23
C ALA A 87 8.70 1.69 -7.33
N MET A 88 7.87 0.78 -7.83
CA MET A 88 8.24 -0.13 -8.92
C MET A 88 8.49 0.62 -10.23
N TYR A 89 7.64 1.59 -10.59
CA TYR A 89 7.82 2.35 -11.82
C TYR A 89 9.13 3.12 -11.78
N ASN A 90 9.42 3.75 -10.65
CA ASN A 90 10.66 4.49 -10.48
C ASN A 90 11.88 3.55 -10.50
N ALA A 91 11.81 2.38 -9.88
CA ALA A 91 12.92 1.42 -9.90
C ALA A 91 13.24 0.88 -11.31
N PHE A 92 12.22 0.63 -12.14
CA PHE A 92 12.39 -0.12 -13.40
C PHE A 92 12.27 0.71 -14.68
N THR A 93 11.72 1.93 -14.63
CA THR A 93 11.40 2.69 -15.86
C THR A 93 12.09 4.03 -15.97
N SER A 94 12.32 4.75 -14.87
CA SER A 94 12.79 6.14 -14.91
C SER A 94 14.26 6.27 -15.35
N ALA A 95 15.11 5.29 -15.02
CA ALA A 95 16.51 5.30 -15.39
C ALA A 95 16.78 4.77 -16.83
N ASN A 96 15.88 3.98 -17.39
CA ASN A 96 16.18 3.11 -18.55
C ASN A 96 15.30 3.35 -19.79
N ASN A 97 14.52 4.43 -19.82
CA ASN A 97 13.51 4.68 -20.86
C ASN A 97 12.53 3.49 -21.02
N GLY A 98 12.22 2.84 -19.89
CA GLY A 98 11.42 1.63 -19.83
C GLY A 98 10.00 1.89 -20.31
N LYS A 99 9.45 0.97 -21.09
CA LYS A 99 8.05 1.02 -21.52
C LYS A 99 7.21 0.13 -20.62
N MET A 100 6.03 0.63 -20.26
CA MET A 100 5.03 -0.13 -19.53
C MET A 100 3.80 -0.37 -20.41
N LEU A 101 3.23 -1.57 -20.31
CA LEU A 101 1.95 -1.90 -20.93
C LEU A 101 0.92 -2.02 -19.81
N ILE A 102 -0.16 -1.24 -19.90
CA ILE A 102 -1.21 -1.17 -18.88
C ILE A 102 -2.59 -1.18 -19.53
N MET A 103 -3.57 -1.64 -18.77
CA MET A 103 -4.97 -1.62 -19.18
C MET A 103 -5.54 -0.20 -19.01
N PRO A 104 -6.28 0.35 -20.00
CA PRO A 104 -6.96 1.64 -19.85
C PRO A 104 -8.01 1.61 -18.73
N ILE A 105 -8.20 2.72 -18.01
CA ILE A 105 -9.20 2.85 -16.93
C ILE A 105 -10.62 2.45 -17.38
N PRO A 106 -11.14 2.90 -18.54
CA PRO A 106 -12.48 2.50 -19.00
C PRO A 106 -12.63 1.00 -19.31
N LYS A 107 -11.53 0.25 -19.30
CA LYS A 107 -11.48 -1.19 -19.56
C LYS A 107 -11.10 -2.01 -18.31
N GLY A 108 -11.07 -1.40 -17.13
CA GLY A 108 -10.73 -2.07 -15.87
C GLY A 108 -9.32 -1.77 -15.35
N GLY A 109 -8.61 -0.80 -15.94
CA GLY A 109 -7.35 -0.31 -15.41
C GLY A 109 -7.51 0.48 -14.10
N HIS A 110 -6.47 0.48 -13.26
CA HIS A 110 -6.42 1.30 -12.05
C HIS A 110 -5.79 2.67 -12.32
N ILE A 111 -6.21 3.68 -11.57
CA ILE A 111 -5.81 5.08 -11.77
C ILE A 111 -4.29 5.30 -11.61
N SER A 112 -3.65 4.49 -10.77
CA SER A 112 -2.19 4.54 -10.58
C SER A 112 -1.40 4.14 -11.82
N HIS A 113 -2.04 3.61 -12.86
CA HIS A 113 -1.40 3.24 -14.13
C HIS A 113 -1.47 4.38 -15.17
N ALA A 114 -2.19 5.47 -14.87
CA ALA A 114 -2.43 6.53 -15.84
C ALA A 114 -1.20 7.42 -16.03
N PRO A 115 -0.86 7.81 -17.27
CA PRO A 115 0.15 8.82 -17.52
C PRO A 115 -0.34 10.21 -17.12
N LYS A 116 0.57 11.04 -16.59
CA LYS A 116 0.32 12.44 -16.17
C LYS A 116 -0.32 13.31 -17.27
N PHE A 117 -0.08 12.99 -18.55
CA PHE A 117 -0.68 13.66 -19.70
C PHE A 117 -0.96 12.68 -20.85
N THR A 118 -2.14 12.79 -21.46
CA THR A 118 -2.45 12.16 -22.74
C THR A 118 -2.05 13.08 -23.90
N LYS A 119 -1.70 12.52 -25.07
CA LYS A 119 -1.41 13.31 -26.30
C LYS A 119 -2.60 14.16 -26.79
N SER A 120 -3.80 13.91 -26.29
CA SER A 120 -5.05 14.63 -26.58
C SER A 120 -5.35 15.78 -25.61
N GLY A 121 -4.44 16.11 -24.69
CA GLY A 121 -4.62 17.22 -23.75
C GLY A 121 -5.63 16.96 -22.62
N MET A 122 -6.15 15.72 -22.50
CA MET A 122 -7.04 15.36 -21.41
C MET A 122 -6.20 14.98 -20.18
N ALA A 123 -6.39 15.72 -19.08
CA ALA A 123 -5.82 15.41 -17.78
C ALA A 123 -6.52 14.16 -17.22
N ILE A 124 -5.75 13.09 -16.99
CA ILE A 124 -6.20 11.94 -16.20
C ILE A 124 -5.51 12.08 -14.86
N TYR A 125 -6.23 12.59 -13.87
CA TYR A 125 -5.74 12.70 -12.50
C TYR A 125 -5.69 11.31 -11.89
N GLY A 126 -4.52 10.93 -11.40
CA GLY A 126 -4.20 9.65 -10.78
C GLY A 126 -2.90 9.83 -10.03
N THR A 127 -2.96 10.69 -9.01
CA THR A 127 -1.89 11.54 -8.45
C THR A 127 -1.50 12.73 -9.32
#